data_AF-A0A2H0S6S4-F1
#
_entry.id   AF-A0A2H0S6S4-F1
#
_cell.length_a   1.000
_cell.length_b   1.000
_cell.length_c   1.000
_cell.angle_alpha   90.00
_cell.angle_beta   90.00
_cell.angle_gamma   90.00
#
_symmetry.space_group_name_H-M   'P 1'
#
loop_
_entity.id
_entity.type
_entity.pdbx_description
1 polymer ?
#
loop_
_entity_poly.entity_id
_entity_poly.type
_entity_poly.pdbx_seq_one_letter_code
_entity_poly.pdbx_strand_id
1 'polypeptide(L)'
;MYKQKHIHDLVAQLYFLPWEESQKIINGAKNATNEAIDSLVVVLKDALKKQEEMVQKMIAADPEFPKKLDTFIRSQLNDAAVSVEKQDQKKASQQFEDFD
;
A
#
# COMPACT_ATOMS: atom_id res chain seq x y z
N MET A 1 -9.55 -14.78 -10.79
CA MET A 1 -8.59 -14.74 -9.65
C MET A 1 -7.18 -14.29 -10.03
N TYR A 2 -6.53 -14.84 -11.07
CA TYR A 2 -5.13 -14.46 -11.43
C TYR A 2 -4.93 -12.96 -11.69
N LYS A 3 -5.79 -12.32 -12.50
CA LYS A 3 -5.69 -10.89 -12.81
C LYS A 3 -5.93 -9.97 -11.61
N GLN A 4 -6.79 -10.36 -10.67
CA GLN A 4 -7.08 -9.57 -9.46
C GLN A 4 -5.94 -9.65 -8.45
N LYS A 5 -5.33 -10.82 -8.28
CA LYS A 5 -4.09 -10.97 -7.50
C LYS A 5 -2.97 -10.12 -8.11
N HIS A 6 -2.86 -10.10 -9.44
CA HIS A 6 -1.87 -9.27 -10.13
C HIS A 6 -2.04 -7.77 -9.87
N ILE A 7 -3.27 -7.24 -9.85
CA ILE A 7 -3.54 -5.84 -9.48
C ILE A 7 -3.13 -5.57 -8.03
N HIS A 8 -3.48 -6.46 -7.09
CA HIS A 8 -3.08 -6.32 -5.70
C HIS A 8 -1.55 -6.26 -5.55
N ASP A 9 -0.83 -7.15 -6.23
CA ASP A 9 0.63 -7.20 -6.18
C ASP A 9 1.28 -5.96 -6.80
N LEU A 10 0.70 -5.37 -7.86
CA LEU A 10 1.19 -4.13 -8.46
C LEU A 10 0.94 -2.91 -7.56
N VAL A 11 -0.24 -2.83 -6.94
CA VAL A 11 -0.59 -1.76 -6.00
C VAL A 11 0.30 -1.82 -4.75
N ALA A 12 0.60 -3.01 -4.24
CA ALA A 12 1.48 -3.18 -3.08
C ALA A 12 2.93 -2.73 -3.34
N GLN A 13 3.38 -2.68 -4.59
CA GLN A 13 4.71 -2.20 -4.98
C GLN A 13 4.78 -0.66 -5.07
N LEU A 14 3.64 0.04 -5.13
CA LEU A 14 3.59 1.50 -5.20
C LEU A 14 3.77 2.12 -3.81
N TYR A 15 5.02 2.28 -3.37
CA TYR A 15 5.36 2.81 -2.03
C TYR A 15 4.80 4.20 -1.69
N PHE A 16 4.38 5.01 -2.67
CA PHE A 16 3.85 6.35 -2.45
C PHE A 16 2.32 6.41 -2.42
N LEU A 17 1.64 5.30 -2.69
CA LEU A 17 0.17 5.28 -2.73
C LEU A 17 -0.39 5.12 -1.31
N PRO A 18 -1.20 6.07 -0.81
CA PRO A 18 -1.82 5.94 0.50
C PRO A 18 -2.69 4.68 0.60
N TRP A 19 -2.73 4.05 1.77
CA TRP A 19 -3.49 2.81 1.99
C TRP A 19 -4.96 2.90 1.55
N GLU A 20 -5.63 4.02 1.81
CA GLU A 20 -7.01 4.24 1.40
C GLU A 20 -7.19 4.26 -0.13
N GLU A 21 -6.26 4.87 -0.85
CA GLU A 21 -6.27 4.91 -2.31
C GLU A 21 -5.97 3.53 -2.90
N SER A 22 -5.00 2.81 -2.32
CA SER A 22 -4.70 1.41 -2.64
C SER A 22 -5.94 0.52 -2.50
N GLN A 23 -6.69 0.66 -1.39
CA GLN A 23 -7.92 -0.10 -1.15
C GLN A 23 -9.04 0.25 -2.15
N LYS A 24 -9.17 1.54 -2.55
CA LYS A 24 -10.14 1.94 -3.58
C LYS A 24 -9.85 1.29 -4.93
N ILE A 25 -8.58 1.25 -5.35
CA ILE A 25 -8.17 0.61 -6.61
C ILE A 25 -8.43 -0.90 -6.55
N ILE A 26 -8.04 -1.57 -5.46
CA ILE A 26 -8.25 -3.01 -5.28
C ILE A 26 -9.74 -3.37 -5.30
N ASN A 27 -10.58 -2.60 -4.59
CA ASN A 27 -12.02 -2.86 -4.53
C ASN A 27 -12.72 -2.52 -5.85
N GLY A 28 -12.28 -1.48 -6.57
CA GLY A 28 -12.74 -1.20 -7.93
C GLY A 28 -12.42 -2.35 -8.89
N ALA A 29 -11.21 -2.90 -8.82
CA ALA A 29 -10.77 -4.02 -9.68
C ALA A 29 -11.52 -5.34 -9.42
N LYS A 30 -12.05 -5.55 -8.21
CA LYS A 30 -12.87 -6.75 -7.90
C LYS A 30 -14.16 -6.81 -8.71
N ASN A 31 -14.73 -5.65 -9.05
CA ASN A 31 -16.02 -5.52 -9.73
C ASN A 31 -15.89 -5.10 -11.21
N ALA A 32 -14.66 -4.97 -11.72
CA ALA A 32 -14.39 -4.46 -13.07
C ALA A 32 -14.40 -5.56 -14.14
N THR A 33 -14.67 -5.18 -15.39
CA THR A 33 -14.54 -6.07 -16.56
C THR A 33 -13.08 -6.38 -16.87
N ASN A 34 -12.82 -7.44 -17.65
CA ASN A 34 -11.45 -7.82 -18.02
C ASN A 34 -10.69 -6.73 -18.79
N GLU A 35 -11.37 -6.00 -19.68
CA GLU A 35 -10.77 -4.89 -20.44
C GLU A 35 -10.40 -3.69 -19.54
N ALA A 36 -11.24 -3.40 -18.54
CA ALA A 36 -10.94 -2.38 -17.54
C ALA A 36 -9.75 -2.80 -16.65
N ILE A 37 -9.65 -4.08 -16.31
CA ILE A 37 -8.50 -4.62 -15.57
C ILE A 37 -7.22 -4.52 -16.42
N ASP A 38 -7.27 -4.87 -17.71
CA ASP A 38 -6.09 -4.81 -18.58
C ASP A 38 -5.62 -3.35 -18.77
N SER A 39 -6.55 -2.40 -18.88
CA SER A 39 -6.23 -0.96 -18.92
C SER A 39 -5.61 -0.48 -17.59
N LEU A 40 -6.15 -0.92 -16.46
CA LEU A 40 -5.63 -0.60 -15.13
C LEU A 40 -4.20 -1.13 -14.92
N VAL A 41 -3.90 -2.35 -15.42
CA VAL A 41 -2.55 -2.92 -15.37
C VAL A 41 -1.54 -2.04 -16.09
N VAL A 42 -1.88 -1.49 -17.26
CA VAL A 42 -0.98 -0.60 -18.02
C VAL A 42 -0.66 0.66 -17.21
N VAL A 43 -1.69 1.31 -16.66
CA VAL A 43 -1.52 2.53 -15.86
C VAL A 43 -0.67 2.28 -14.61
N LEU A 44 -0.90 1.16 -13.90
CA LEU A 44 -0.12 0.81 -12.71
C LEU A 44 1.35 0.53 -13.05
N LYS A 45 1.63 -0.12 -14.18
CA LYS A 45 3.01 -0.35 -14.66
C LYS A 45 3.72 0.95 -15.02
N ASP A 46 3.04 1.88 -15.68
CA ASP A 46 3.60 3.19 -15.99
C ASP A 46 3.89 4.01 -14.72
N ALA A 47 3.02 3.91 -13.71
CA ALA A 47 3.25 4.53 -12.41
C ALA A 47 4.46 3.94 -11.70
N LEU A 48 4.60 2.60 -11.68
CA LEU A 48 5.76 1.92 -11.12
C LEU A 48 7.05 2.34 -11.81
N LYS A 49 7.06 2.42 -13.15
CA LYS A 49 8.25 2.86 -13.90
C LYS A 49 8.66 4.30 -13.54
N LYS A 50 7.70 5.23 -13.47
CA LYS A 50 7.98 6.62 -13.05
C LYS A 50 8.52 6.68 -11.63
N GLN A 51 8.01 5.83 -10.75
CA GLN A 51 8.49 5.71 -9.39
C GLN A 51 9.93 5.19 -9.34
N GLU A 52 10.26 4.15 -10.08
CA GLU A 52 11.63 3.63 -10.20
C GLU A 52 12.59 4.70 -10.72
N GLU A 53 12.22 5.43 -11.76
CA GLU A 53 13.03 6.54 -12.29
C GLU A 53 13.24 7.66 -11.25
N MET A 54 12.20 7.99 -10.48
CA MET A 54 12.31 8.98 -9.40
C MET A 54 13.25 8.50 -8.29
N VAL A 55 13.09 7.24 -7.86
CA VAL A 55 13.96 6.64 -6.83
C VAL A 55 15.39 6.58 -7.34
N GLN A 56 15.64 6.18 -8.58
CA GLN A 56 16.98 6.20 -9.17
C GLN A 56 17.61 7.59 -9.16
N LYS A 57 16.84 8.64 -9.51
CA LYS A 57 17.31 10.03 -9.43
C LYS A 57 17.62 10.44 -7.99
N MET A 58 16.80 10.03 -7.02
CA MET A 58 17.04 10.31 -5.61
C MET A 58 18.27 9.57 -5.07
N ILE A 59 18.48 8.30 -5.47
CA ILE A 59 19.68 7.52 -5.13
C ILE A 59 20.94 8.14 -5.75
N ALA A 60 20.85 8.60 -6.99
CA ALA A 60 21.96 9.28 -7.65
C ALA A 60 22.31 10.61 -6.95
N ALA A 61 21.31 11.31 -6.40
CA ALA A 61 21.50 12.53 -5.62
C ALA A 61 21.98 12.27 -4.18
N ASP A 62 21.53 11.18 -3.55
CA ASP A 62 21.91 10.74 -2.21
C ASP A 62 22.04 9.21 -2.17
N PRO A 63 23.27 8.65 -2.20
CA PRO A 63 23.49 7.21 -2.14
C PRO A 63 22.97 6.54 -0.86
N GLU A 64 22.75 7.30 0.22
CA GLU A 64 22.14 6.79 1.46
C GLU A 64 20.61 6.81 1.44
N PHE A 65 20.00 7.36 0.38
CA PHE A 65 18.55 7.45 0.20
C PHE A 65 17.82 6.10 0.36
N PRO A 66 18.29 4.96 -0.21
CA PRO A 66 17.63 3.67 0.00
C PRO A 66 17.54 3.28 1.47
N LYS A 67 18.60 3.56 2.24
CA LYS A 67 18.67 3.23 3.66
C LYS A 67 17.75 4.13 4.49
N LYS A 68 17.67 5.42 4.15
CA LYS A 68 16.72 6.37 4.76
C LYS A 68 15.28 6.00 4.44
N LEU A 69 14.99 5.61 3.20
CA LEU A 69 13.68 5.16 2.77
C LEU A 69 13.26 3.86 3.46
N ASP A 70 14.14 2.86 3.55
CA ASP A 70 13.87 1.61 4.27
C ASP A 70 13.60 1.87 5.77
N THR A 71 14.39 2.74 6.39
CA THR A 71 14.18 3.15 7.80
C THR A 71 12.83 3.84 7.97
N PHE A 72 12.47 4.75 7.06
CA PHE A 72 11.20 5.48 7.09
C PHE A 72 9.99 4.53 6.92
N ILE A 73 10.03 3.64 5.93
CA ILE A 73 8.95 2.68 5.68
C ILE A 73 8.79 1.73 6.88
N ARG A 74 9.88 1.22 7.44
CA ARG A 74 9.83 0.38 8.65
C ARG A 74 9.21 1.12 9.83
N SER A 75 9.53 2.39 10.02
CA SER A 75 8.91 3.23 11.06
C SER A 75 7.41 3.36 10.84
N GLN A 76 6.97 3.69 9.61
CA GLN A 76 5.55 3.82 9.27
C GLN A 76 4.78 2.51 9.46
N LEU A 77 5.37 1.38 9.05
CA LEU A 77 4.78 0.06 9.26
C LEU A 77 4.66 -0.31 10.74
N ASN A 78 5.68 0.02 11.54
CA ASN A 78 5.66 -0.19 12.99
C ASN A 78 4.59 0.69 13.66
N ASP A 79 4.50 1.96 13.29
CA ASP A 79 3.48 2.88 13.80
C ASP A 79 2.06 2.42 13.43
N ALA A 80 1.88 1.94 12.19
CA ALA A 80 0.61 1.36 11.74
C ALA A 80 0.25 0.07 12.51
N ALA A 81 1.21 -0.84 12.72
CA ALA A 81 1.02 -2.06 13.50
C ALA A 81 0.62 -1.75 14.95
N VAL A 82 1.34 -0.82 15.60
CA VAL A 82 1.02 -0.35 16.95
C VAL A 82 -0.35 0.34 17.00
N SER A 83 -0.74 1.07 15.96
CA SER A 83 -2.06 1.71 15.88
C SER A 83 -3.19 0.68 15.76
N VAL A 84 -3.00 -0.38 14.98
CA VAL A 84 -3.93 -1.52 14.88
C VAL A 84 -4.03 -2.26 16.22
N GLU A 85 -2.90 -2.59 16.86
CA GLU A 85 -2.89 -3.22 18.19
C GLU A 85 -3.60 -2.37 19.25
N LYS A 86 -3.42 -1.04 19.22
CA LYS A 86 -4.13 -0.11 20.11
C LYS A 86 -5.62 -0.03 19.82
N GLN A 87 -6.03 -0.14 18.56
CA GLN A 87 -7.45 -0.19 18.18
C GLN A 87 -8.10 -1.52 18.58
N ASP A 88 -7.39 -2.63 18.45
CA ASP A 88 -7.88 -3.95 18.86
C ASP A 88 -7.95 -4.06 20.39
N GLN A 89 -6.99 -3.49 21.14
CA GLN A 89 -7.11 -3.36 22.60
C GLN A 89 -8.30 -2.48 23.01
N LYS A 90 -8.54 -1.35 22.36
CA LYS A 90 -9.71 -0.50 22.66
C LYS A 90 -11.04 -1.20 22.39
N LYS A 91 -11.13 -1.98 21.30
CA LYS A 91 -12.33 -2.79 21.00
C LYS A 91 -12.52 -3.94 21.98
N ALA A 92 -11.44 -4.60 22.40
CA ALA A 92 -11.49 -5.65 23.41
C ALA A 92 -11.92 -5.10 24.79
N SER A 93 -11.49 -3.90 25.16
CA SER A 93 -11.93 -3.25 26.41
C SER A 93 -13.40 -2.80 26.38
N GLN A 94 -13.93 -2.36 25.23
CA GLN A 94 -15.35 -2.00 25.11
C GLN A 94 -16.30 -3.21 25.13
N GLN A 95 -15.85 -4.39 24.71
CA GLN A 95 -16.68 -5.61 24.80
C GLN A 95 -16.85 -6.15 26.23
N PHE A 96 -16.07 -5.67 27.20
CA PHE A 96 -16.20 -6.06 28.61
C PHE A 96 -17.04 -5.09 29.45
N GLU A 97 -17.29 -3.85 28.99
CA GLU A 97 -18.14 -2.88 29.71
C GLU A 97 -19.65 -3.01 29.40
N ASP A 98 -20.03 -3.60 28.26
CA ASP A 98 -21.45 -3.83 27.89
C ASP A 98 -22.04 -5.14 28.48
N PHE A 99 -21.32 -5.81 29.39
CA PHE A 99 -21.73 -7.09 30.00
C PHE A 99 -22.09 -6.99 31.51
N ASP A 100 -22.09 -5.79 32.11
CA ASP A 100 -22.55 -5.52 33.49
C ASP A 100 -23.96 -4.88 33.51
#